data_AF-A0A4U3A8C4-F1
#
_entry.id   AF-A0A4U3A8C4-F1
#
_cell.length_a   1.000
_cell.length_b   1.000
_cell.length_c   1.000
_cell.angle_alpha   90.00
_cell.angle_beta   90.00
_cell.angle_gamma   90.00
#
_symmetry.space_group_name_H-M   'P 1'
#
loop_
_entity.id
_entity.type
_entity.pdbx_description
1 polymer ?
#
loop_
_entity_poly.entity_id
_entity_poly.type
_entity_poly.pdbx_seq_one_letter_code
_entity_poly.pdbx_strand_id
1 'polypeptide(L)' 'METIQLDGRKFTSKEIMHKILKNKLDLPDYYGENADALWDCLTAWVSLPLTIEWDF' A
#
# COMPACT_ATOMS: atom_id res chain seq x y z
N MET A 1 -13.24 -6.17 8.45
CA MET A 1 -12.52 -4.91 8.62
C MET A 1 -11.08 -5.27 8.85
N GLU A 2 -10.23 -4.96 7.89
CA GLU A 2 -8.80 -5.25 7.95
C GLU A 2 -8.05 -3.99 8.39
N THR A 3 -7.05 -4.15 9.25
CA THR A 3 -6.16 -3.07 9.67
C THR A 3 -4.74 -3.42 9.29
N ILE A 4 -4.12 -2.59 8.46
CA ILE A 4 -2.73 -2.74 8.03
C ILE A 4 -1.88 -1.70 8.76
N GLN A 5 -0.89 -2.22 9.49
CA GLN A 5 0.12 -1.43 10.19
C GLN A 5 1.36 -1.27 9.30
N LEU A 6 1.76 -0.02 9.07
CA LEU A 6 2.93 0.37 8.31
C LEU A 6 3.96 0.99 9.26
N ASP A 7 5.17 0.43 9.26
CA ASP A 7 6.31 1.02 9.98
C ASP A 7 6.94 2.10 9.10
N GLY A 8 6.68 3.36 9.45
CA GLY A 8 7.13 4.53 8.72
C GLY A 8 8.65 4.62 8.56
N ARG A 9 9.41 4.05 9.49
CA ARG A 9 10.88 4.07 9.45
C ARG A 9 11.42 3.23 8.28
N LYS A 10 10.60 2.34 7.71
CA LYS A 10 10.97 1.54 6.53
C LYS A 10 10.80 2.29 5.22
N PHE A 11 10.10 3.41 5.20
CA PHE A 11 9.83 4.18 3.98
C PHE A 11 11.00 5.13 3.67
N THR A 12 12.13 4.54 3.32
CA THR A 12 13.39 5.25 3.05
C THR A 12 13.47 5.86 1.66
N SER A 13 12.59 5.45 0.75
CA SER A 13 12.38 6.08 -0.57
C SER A 13 10.96 5.82 -1.07
N LYS A 14 10.53 6.53 -2.12
CA LYS A 14 9.22 6.30 -2.75
C LYS A 14 9.11 4.88 -3.32
N GLU A 15 10.17 4.40 -3.96
CA GLU A 15 10.25 3.05 -4.53
C GLU A 15 10.13 1.99 -3.43
N ILE A 16 10.82 2.16 -2.31
CA ILE A 16 10.75 1.25 -1.17
C ILE A 16 9.34 1.27 -0.54
N MET A 17 8.74 2.45 -0.40
CA MET A 17 7.37 2.60 0.06
C MET A 17 6.39 1.83 -0.85
N HIS A 18 6.44 2.01 -2.17
CA HIS A 18 5.55 1.31 -3.10
C HIS A 18 5.72 -0.20 -3.05
N LYS A 19 6.96 -0.71 -2.90
CA LYS A 19 7.20 -2.15 -2.70
C LYS A 19 6.63 -2.69 -1.40
N ILE A 20 6.73 -1.93 -0.31
CA ILE A 20 6.14 -2.33 0.97
C ILE A 20 4.61 -2.34 0.85
N LEU A 21 4.03 -1.30 0.25
CA LEU A 21 2.59 -1.22 0.02
C LEU A 21 2.10 -2.38 -0.86
N LYS A 22 2.81 -2.71 -1.95
CA LYS A 22 2.48 -3.85 -2.82
C LYS A 22 2.32 -5.15 -2.03
N ASN A 23 3.30 -5.44 -1.17
CA ASN A 23 3.27 -6.65 -0.35
C ASN A 23 2.24 -6.59 0.78
N LYS A 24 2.04 -5.42 1.40
CA LYS A 24 1.15 -5.27 2.56
C LYS A 24 -0.33 -5.28 2.18
N LEU A 25 -0.67 -4.71 1.03
CA LEU A 25 -2.03 -4.60 0.52
C LEU A 25 -2.39 -5.71 -0.49
N ASP A 26 -1.49 -6.69 -0.69
CA ASP A 26 -1.65 -7.76 -1.68
C ASP A 26 -2.05 -7.22 -3.08
N LEU A 27 -1.31 -6.20 -3.53
CA LEU A 27 -1.56 -5.54 -4.81
C LEU A 27 -1.13 -6.44 -5.99
N PRO A 28 -1.77 -6.31 -7.16
CA PRO A 28 -1.52 -7.21 -8.27
C PRO A 28 -0.08 -7.15 -8.77
N ASP A 29 0.35 -8.21 -9.44
CA ASP A 29 1.72 -8.30 -9.99
C ASP A 29 2.07 -7.14 -10.92
N TYR A 30 1.09 -6.63 -11.66
CA TYR A 30 1.20 -5.50 -12.58
C TYR A 30 1.08 -4.12 -11.92
N TYR A 31 1.09 -4.03 -10.58
CA TYR A 31 1.10 -2.76 -9.87
C TYR A 31 2.32 -1.90 -10.27
N GLY A 32 2.05 -0.73 -10.84
CA GLY A 32 3.06 0.14 -11.48
C GLY A 32 3.95 0.96 -10.54
N GLU A 33 3.92 0.69 -9.23
CA GLU A 33 4.78 1.33 -8.21
C GLU A 33 4.80 2.88 -8.25
N ASN A 34 3.64 3.50 -8.50
CA ASN A 34 3.47 4.96 -8.51
C ASN A 34 2.12 5.37 -7.89
N ALA A 35 1.90 6.68 -7.73
CA ALA A 35 0.72 7.21 -7.05
C ALA A 35 -0.60 6.92 -7.80
N ASP A 36 -0.59 6.97 -9.13
CA ASP A 36 -1.78 6.68 -9.94
C ASP A 36 -2.16 5.20 -9.82
N ALA A 37 -1.19 4.30 -9.94
CA ALA A 37 -1.40 2.87 -9.75
C ALA A 37 -1.86 2.53 -8.32
N LEU A 38 -1.39 3.28 -7.31
CA LEU A 38 -1.85 3.13 -5.93
C LEU A 38 -3.31 3.53 -5.80
N TRP A 39 -3.68 4.66 -6.39
CA TRP A 39 -5.07 5.12 -6.42
C TRP A 39 -6.00 4.11 -7.09
N ASP A 40 -5.61 3.56 -8.24
CA ASP A 40 -6.38 2.53 -8.94
C ASP A 40 -6.62 1.32 -8.03
N CYS A 41 -5.59 0.86 -7.33
CA CYS A 41 -5.72 -0.28 -6.42
C CYS A 41 -6.58 0.03 -5.19
N LEU A 42 -6.42 1.21 -4.58
CA LEU A 42 -7.20 1.59 -3.40
C LEU A 42 -8.69 1.76 -3.70
N THR A 43 -9.05 2.07 -4.94
CA THR A 43 -10.44 2.30 -5.34
C THR A 43 -11.10 1.12 -6.06
N ALA A 44 -10.31 0.22 -6.66
CA ALA A 44 -10.85 -0.88 -7.47
C ALA A 44 -10.28 -2.27 -7.16
N TRP A 45 -9.30 -2.41 -6.28
CA TRP A 45 -8.66 -3.71 -5.97
C TRP A 45 -8.84 -4.15 -4.52
N VAL A 46 -8.54 -3.26 -3.57
CA VAL A 46 -8.54 -3.62 -2.14
C VAL A 46 -9.95 -3.95 -1.64
N SER A 47 -10.03 -4.84 -0.65
CA SER A 47 -11.29 -5.18 0.01
C SER A 47 -11.63 -4.17 1.10
N LEU A 48 -12.85 -3.64 1.07
CA LEU A 48 -13.36 -2.72 2.10
C LEU A 48 -14.23 -3.46 3.13
N PRO A 49 -14.32 -2.99 4.39
CA PRO A 49 -13.62 -1.81 4.93
C PRO A 49 -12.16 -2.10 5.29
N LEU A 50 -11.30 -1.13 4.98
CA LEU A 50 -9.85 -1.16 5.20
C LEU A 50 -9.40 0.08 6.00
N THR A 51 -8.54 -0.15 6.99
CA THR A 51 -7.84 0.91 7.73
C THR A 51 -6.34 0.74 7.52
N ILE A 52 -5.66 1.81 7.13
CA ILE A 52 -4.19 1.86 7.02
C ILE A 52 -3.69 2.81 8.09
N GLU A 53 -2.84 2.28 8.99
CA GLU A 53 -2.20 3.06 10.05
C GLU A 53 -0.71 3.12 9.81
N TRP A 54 -0.19 4.34 9.82
CA TRP A 54 1.23 4.61 9.71
C TRP A 54 1.75 5.00 11.09
N ASP A 55 2.63 4.17 11.65
CA ASP A 55 3.25 4.36 12.96
C ASP A 55 4.75 4.66 12.84
N PHE A 56 5.35 5.32 13.84
CA PHE A 56 6.78 5.69 13.88
C PHE A 56 7.47 5.44 15.23
#